data_AF-A0A376TEZ5-F1
#
_entry.id   AF-A0A376TEZ5-F1
#
_cell.length_a   1.000
_cell.length_b   1.000
_cell.length_c   1.000
_cell.angle_alpha   90.00
_cell.angle_beta   90.00
_cell.angle_gamma   90.00
#
_symmetry.space_group_name_H-M   'P 1'
#
loop_
_entity.id
_entity.type
_entity.pdbx_description
1 polymer ?
#
loop_
_entity_poly.entity_id
_entity_poly.type
_entity_poly.pdbx_seq_one_letter_code
_entity_poly.pdbx_strand_id
1 'polypeptide(L)'
;MTIDPINRVVTLANTEISLSTADFELLWELATHAGQIMDRDALLKNLRGVSYDGLDRSVDVAISRLEKNCSITPQNLIALKLCVTKAIFLRLMHGNKR
;
A
#
# COMPACT_ATOMS: atom_id res chain seq x y z
N MET A 1 -14.33 -3.90 -0.23
CA MET A 1 -13.62 -2.61 -0.20
C MET A 1 -13.94 -1.93 -1.51
N THR A 2 -14.40 -0.69 -1.47
CA THR A 2 -14.71 0.12 -2.64
C THR A 2 -13.72 1.26 -2.68
N ILE A 3 -13.11 1.50 -3.84
CA ILE A 3 -12.22 2.63 -4.07
C ILE A 3 -12.85 3.49 -5.14
N ASP A 4 -13.12 4.75 -4.81
CA ASP A 4 -13.57 5.76 -5.76
C ASP A 4 -12.36 6.59 -6.20
N PRO A 5 -11.83 6.38 -7.42
CA PRO A 5 -10.69 7.13 -7.93
C PRO A 5 -11.02 8.59 -8.28
N ILE A 6 -12.30 8.92 -8.50
CA ILE A 6 -12.72 10.27 -8.86
C ILE A 6 -12.72 11.15 -7.61
N ASN A 7 -13.36 10.66 -6.55
CA ASN A 7 -13.46 11.38 -5.29
C ASN A 7 -12.27 11.11 -4.34
N ARG A 8 -11.39 10.17 -4.71
CA ARG A 8 -10.29 9.67 -3.87
C ARG A 8 -10.76 9.15 -2.51
N VAL A 9 -11.94 8.52 -2.53
CA VAL A 9 -12.59 7.99 -1.33
C VAL A 9 -12.40 6.49 -1.29
N VAL A 10 -12.02 5.97 -0.11
CA VAL A 10 -11.91 4.54 0.12
C VAL A 10 -12.94 4.16 1.17
N THR A 11 -13.83 3.24 0.83
CA THR A 11 -14.85 2.72 1.75
C THR A 11 -14.58 1.25 2.02
N LEU A 12 -14.39 0.90 3.29
CA LEU A 12 -14.17 -0.47 3.74
C LEU A 12 -15.22 -0.83 4.78
N ALA A 13 -16.00 -1.89 4.52
CA ALA A 13 -17.08 -2.34 5.40
C ALA A 13 -18.04 -1.20 5.80
N ASN A 14 -18.47 -0.39 4.81
CA ASN A 14 -19.33 0.79 4.98
C ASN A 14 -18.73 1.92 5.84
N THR A 15 -17.44 1.87 6.12
CA THR A 15 -16.70 2.94 6.79
C THR A 15 -15.80 3.65 5.78
N GLU A 16 -15.92 4.97 5.71
CA GLU A 16 -15.01 5.79 4.91
C GLU A 16 -13.66 5.93 5.60
N ILE A 17 -12.58 5.69 4.84
CA ILE A 17 -11.20 5.84 5.29
C ILE A 17 -10.63 7.07 4.61
N SER A 18 -10.43 8.15 5.37
CA SER A 18 -9.69 9.31 4.89
C SER A 18 -8.21 8.97 4.78
N LEU A 19 -7.70 9.01 3.54
CA LEU A 19 -6.29 8.82 3.23
C LEU A 19 -5.71 10.12 2.67
N SER A 20 -4.41 10.32 2.86
CA SER A 20 -3.71 11.39 2.14
C SER A 20 -3.62 11.04 0.65
N THR A 21 -3.42 12.05 -0.20
CA THR A 21 -3.22 11.89 -1.65
C THR A 21 -2.20 10.80 -1.98
N ALA A 22 -1.06 10.81 -1.28
CA ALA A 22 0.02 9.85 -1.51
C ALA A 22 -0.34 8.42 -1.05
N ASP A 23 -1.04 8.31 0.08
CA ASP A 23 -1.49 7.00 0.59
C ASP A 23 -2.58 6.41 -0.31
N PHE A 24 -3.48 7.25 -0.84
CA PHE A 24 -4.50 6.84 -1.80
C PHE A 24 -3.86 6.33 -3.10
N GLU A 25 -2.87 7.05 -3.64
CA GLU A 25 -2.16 6.65 -4.87
C GLU A 25 -1.43 5.32 -4.68
N LEU A 26 -0.75 5.13 -3.54
CA LEU A 26 -0.14 3.85 -3.19
C LEU A 26 -1.19 2.73 -3.10
N LEU A 27 -2.31 2.97 -2.41
CA LEU A 27 -3.36 1.97 -2.29
C LEU A 27 -3.97 1.64 -3.65
N TRP A 28 -4.22 2.64 -4.48
CA TRP A 28 -4.78 2.48 -5.83
C TRP A 28 -3.83 1.68 -6.71
N GLU A 29 -2.54 1.96 -6.67
CA GLU A 29 -1.52 1.23 -7.41
C GLU A 29 -1.49 -0.25 -7.00
N LEU A 30 -1.48 -0.50 -5.69
CA LEU A 30 -1.54 -1.85 -5.12
C LEU A 30 -2.86 -2.56 -5.43
N ALA A 31 -3.97 -1.83 -5.48
CA ALA A 31 -5.28 -2.38 -5.81
C ALA A 31 -5.41 -2.71 -7.30
N THR A 32 -4.85 -1.87 -8.17
CA THR A 32 -4.82 -2.06 -9.62
C THR A 32 -3.95 -3.27 -9.99
N HIS A 33 -2.87 -3.49 -9.25
CA HIS A 33 -1.98 -4.65 -9.39
C HIS A 33 -2.24 -5.73 -8.33
N ALA A 34 -3.44 -5.74 -7.73
CA ALA A 34 -3.74 -6.66 -6.64
C ALA A 34 -3.64 -8.12 -7.11
N GLY A 35 -2.79 -8.89 -6.43
CA GLY A 35 -2.52 -10.29 -6.77
C GLY A 35 -1.22 -10.51 -7.55
N GLN A 36 -0.53 -9.44 -7.98
CA GLN A 36 0.84 -9.51 -8.49
C GLN A 36 1.83 -9.10 -7.40
N ILE A 37 3.00 -9.72 -7.36
CA ILE A 37 4.07 -9.32 -6.43
C ILE A 37 4.74 -8.08 -7.01
N MET A 38 4.63 -6.96 -6.30
CA MET A 38 5.34 -5.71 -6.52
C MET A 38 6.47 -5.54 -5.50
N ASP A 39 7.65 -5.21 -6.01
CA ASP A 39 8.81 -4.85 -5.21
C ASP A 39 8.89 -3.33 -5.01
N ARG A 40 9.86 -2.88 -4.18
CA ARG A 40 10.03 -1.45 -3.88
C ARG A 40 10.33 -0.64 -5.15
N ASP A 41 11.11 -1.21 -6.07
CA ASP A 41 11.49 -0.52 -7.30
C ASP A 41 10.29 -0.32 -8.22
N ALA A 42 9.44 -1.33 -8.41
CA ALA A 42 8.19 -1.17 -9.15
C ALA A 42 7.27 -0.12 -8.51
N LEU A 43 7.13 -0.12 -7.19
CA LEU A 43 6.29 0.87 -6.49
C LEU A 43 6.85 2.29 -6.62
N LEU A 44 8.16 2.48 -6.43
CA LEU A 44 8.81 3.80 -6.59
C LEU A 44 8.71 4.30 -8.03
N LYS A 45 8.91 3.42 -9.00
CA LYS A 45 8.83 3.75 -10.41
C LYS A 45 7.41 4.12 -10.83
N ASN A 46 6.40 3.39 -10.37
CA ASN A 46 5.01 3.68 -10.75
C ASN A 46 4.45 4.90 -10.02
N LEU A 47 4.78 5.10 -8.74
CA LEU A 47 4.25 6.21 -7.96
C LEU A 47 5.01 7.53 -8.18
N ARG A 48 6.32 7.46 -8.38
CA ARG A 48 7.20 8.64 -8.41
C ARG A 48 8.05 8.74 -9.67
N GLY A 49 8.05 7.73 -10.54
CA GLY A 49 8.90 7.72 -11.73
C GLY A 49 10.38 7.58 -11.43
N VAL A 50 10.76 7.21 -10.20
CA VAL A 50 12.15 7.10 -9.75
C VAL A 50 12.53 5.64 -9.52
N SER A 51 13.79 5.32 -9.79
CA SER A 51 14.35 4.01 -9.45
C SER A 51 14.76 3.95 -7.98
N TYR A 52 14.66 2.78 -7.39
CA TYR A 52 15.06 2.53 -6.02
C TYR A 52 16.58 2.65 -5.84
N ASP A 53 17.01 3.54 -4.93
CA ASP A 53 18.42 3.79 -4.61
C ASP A 53 18.99 2.86 -3.53
N GLY A 54 18.18 1.91 -3.02
CA GLY A 54 18.56 0.99 -1.94
C GLY A 54 18.40 1.57 -0.53
N LEU A 55 18.13 2.87 -0.39
CA LEU A 55 18.03 3.59 0.88
C LEU A 55 16.63 4.20 1.10
N ASP A 56 15.86 4.39 0.04
CA ASP A 56 14.54 5.01 0.10
C ASP A 56 13.52 4.11 0.83
N ARG A 57 13.21 4.51 2.08
CA ARG A 57 12.19 3.85 2.92
C ARG A 57 10.83 4.53 2.83
N SER A 58 10.61 5.46 1.90
CA SER A 58 9.35 6.19 1.77
C SER A 58 8.18 5.25 1.49
N VAL A 59 8.37 4.23 0.65
CA VAL A 59 7.39 3.16 0.40
C VAL A 59 7.06 2.40 1.69
N ASP A 60 8.08 2.00 2.45
CA ASP A 60 7.89 1.29 3.73
C ASP A 60 7.10 2.12 4.74
N VAL A 61 7.38 3.43 4.81
CA VAL A 61 6.67 4.37 5.68
C VAL A 61 5.22 4.56 5.22
N ALA A 62 4.99 4.72 3.92
CA ALA A 62 3.66 4.88 3.35
C ALA A 62 2.80 3.62 3.57
N ILE A 63 3.36 2.41 3.39
CA ILE A 63 2.70 1.15 3.73
C ILE A 63 2.34 1.11 5.21
N SER A 64 3.26 1.46 6.10
CA SER A 64 2.99 1.46 7.54
C SER A 64 1.90 2.46 7.93
N ARG A 65 1.83 3.62 7.26
CA ARG A 65 0.74 4.60 7.44
C ARG A 65 -0.59 4.06 6.95
N LEU A 66 -0.63 3.46 5.76
CA LEU A 66 -1.82 2.80 5.22
C LEU A 66 -2.34 1.70 6.16
N GLU A 67 -1.44 0.85 6.66
CA GLU A 67 -1.77 -0.18 7.64
C GLU A 67 -2.37 0.43 8.90
N LYS A 68 -1.80 1.49 9.45
CA LYS A 68 -2.32 2.17 10.65
C LYS A 68 -3.68 2.83 10.40
N ASN A 69 -3.84 3.54 9.28
CA ASN A 69 -5.09 4.21 8.93
C ASN A 69 -6.22 3.19 8.72
N CYS A 70 -5.92 2.03 8.15
CA CYS A 70 -6.91 0.97 7.96
C CYS A 70 -7.11 0.11 9.21
N SER A 71 -6.13 -0.01 10.11
CA SER A 71 -6.19 -0.85 11.32
C SER A 71 -7.14 -0.33 12.41
N ILE A 72 -7.86 0.77 12.18
CA ILE A 72 -8.85 1.32 13.12
C ILE A 72 -9.99 0.31 13.40
N THR A 73 -10.17 -0.71 12.56
CA THR A 73 -11.11 -1.82 12.79
C THR A 73 -10.52 -3.19 12.39
N PRO A 74 -10.72 -4.27 13.18
CA PRO A 74 -10.16 -5.60 12.90
C PRO A 74 -10.58 -6.18 11.53
N GLN A 75 -11.75 -5.81 11.03
CA GLN A 75 -12.30 -6.25 9.74
C GLN A 75 -11.56 -5.62 8.55
N ASN A 76 -11.06 -4.39 8.72
CA ASN A 76 -10.30 -3.66 7.71
C ASN A 76 -8.88 -4.23 7.54
N LEU A 77 -8.33 -4.80 8.61
CA LEU A 77 -7.01 -5.41 8.61
C LEU A 77 -6.92 -6.57 7.60
N ILE A 78 -7.93 -7.43 7.51
CA ILE A 78 -7.88 -8.62 6.64
C ILE A 78 -7.90 -8.24 5.17
N ALA A 79 -8.76 -7.30 4.76
CA ALA A 79 -8.88 -6.89 3.36
C ALA A 79 -7.64 -6.13 2.87
N LEU A 80 -7.14 -5.18 3.67
CA LEU A 80 -5.90 -4.47 3.34
C LEU A 80 -4.72 -5.44 3.35
N LYS A 81 -4.60 -6.28 4.37
CA LYS A 81 -3.52 -7.27 4.46
C LYS A 81 -3.59 -8.26 3.31
N LEU A 82 -4.75 -8.65 2.80
CA LEU A 82 -4.81 -9.53 1.62
C LEU A 82 -4.31 -8.83 0.34
N CYS A 83 -4.67 -7.55 0.14
CA CYS A 83 -4.19 -6.74 -0.98
C CYS A 83 -2.68 -6.46 -0.88
N VAL A 84 -2.25 -5.95 0.28
CA VAL A 84 -0.87 -5.54 0.57
C VAL A 84 0.06 -6.73 0.76
N THR A 85 -0.36 -7.84 1.36
CA THR A 85 0.54 -9.00 1.59
C THR A 85 0.76 -9.82 0.32
N LYS A 86 -0.22 -9.88 -0.61
CA LYS A 86 0.02 -10.44 -1.95
C LYS A 86 0.84 -9.50 -2.81
N ALA A 87 0.57 -8.20 -2.73
CA ALA A 87 1.30 -7.21 -3.51
C ALA A 87 2.73 -6.96 -3.00
N ILE A 88 2.97 -7.01 -1.69
CA ILE A 88 4.24 -6.63 -1.06
C ILE A 88 4.86 -7.85 -0.37
N PHE A 89 4.80 -9.01 -1.02
CA PHE A 89 5.44 -10.24 -0.53
C PHE A 89 6.99 -10.18 -0.56
N LEU A 90 7.58 -9.00 -0.36
CA LEU A 90 9.01 -8.76 -0.27
C LEU A 90 9.43 -7.94 0.95
N ARG A 91 8.59 -7.85 2.00
CA ARG A 91 9.05 -7.28 3.29
C ARG A 91 9.96 -8.21 4.12
N LEU A 92 10.26 -9.46 3.75
CA LEU A 92 11.04 -10.35 4.65
C LEU A 92 12.23 -11.13 4.09
N MET A 93 12.62 -11.02 2.81
CA MET A 93 13.74 -11.85 2.31
C MET A 93 15.07 -11.15 2.04
N HIS A 94 15.16 -9.81 1.98
CA HIS A 94 16.45 -9.14 1.69
C HIS A 94 16.67 -7.81 2.44
N GLY A 95 16.70 -7.86 3.77
CA GLY A 95 17.04 -6.68 4.57
C GLY A 95 17.38 -6.95 6.04
N ASN A 96 17.87 -8.14 6.36
CA ASN A 96 18.56 -8.39 7.61
C ASN A 96 19.71 -9.38 7.36
N LYS A 97 20.78 -8.89 6.72
CA LYS A 97 22.10 -9.44 7.02
C LYS A 97 22.66 -8.57 8.14
N ARG A 98 22.60 -9.14 9.35
CA ARG A 98 23.42 -8.92 10.55
C ARG A 98 24.00 -7.52 10.78
#